data_AF-S6VJ40-F1
#
_entry.id   AF-S6VJ40-F1
#
_cell.length_a   1.000
_cell.length_b   1.000
_cell.length_c   1.000
_cell.angle_alpha   90.00
_cell.angle_beta   90.00
_cell.angle_gamma   90.00
#
_symmetry.space_group_name_H-M   'P 1'
#
loop_
_entity.id
_entity.type
_entity.pdbx_description
1 polymer ?
#
loop_
_entity_poly.entity_id
_entity_poly.type
_entity_poly.pdbx_seq_one_letter_code
_entity_poly.pdbx_strand_id
1 'polypeptide(L)'
;MAVTAPLPSVVALGQSQPVGRQGDAADDPAIWVNPQNPAQSRVLGTNKKQGLLAYDLSGKQLQELPVGRLNNVDIRPGFMLGK
;
A
#
# COMPACT_ATOMS: atom_id res chain seq x y z
N MET A 1 23.47 10.40 -36.22
CA MET A 1 22.24 10.69 -35.46
C MET A 1 21.86 9.41 -34.72
N ALA A 2 21.99 9.36 -33.40
CA ALA A 2 21.55 8.18 -32.64
C ALA A 2 20.03 8.23 -32.51
N VAL A 3 19.35 7.14 -32.88
CA VAL A 3 17.90 7.01 -32.67
C VAL A 3 17.69 6.56 -31.23
N THR A 4 17.06 7.40 -30.41
CA THR A 4 16.67 7.04 -29.05
C THR A 4 15.55 6.01 -29.11
N ALA A 5 15.75 4.84 -28.51
CA ALA A 5 14.69 3.83 -28.41
C ALA A 5 13.53 4.37 -27.55
N PRO A 6 12.27 4.07 -27.89
CA PRO A 6 11.13 4.49 -27.10
C PRO A 6 11.14 3.85 -25.72
N LEU A 7 10.69 4.60 -24.71
CA LEU A 7 10.57 4.08 -23.35
C LEU A 7 9.47 3.01 -23.28
N PRO A 8 9.69 1.91 -22.54
CA PRO A 8 8.66 0.91 -22.32
C PRO A 8 7.49 1.50 -21.51
N SER A 9 6.27 1.10 -21.83
CA SER A 9 5.06 1.40 -21.05
C SER A 9 4.48 0.12 -20.46
N VAL A 10 3.93 0.21 -19.26
CA VAL A 10 3.26 -0.89 -18.56
C VAL A 10 1.89 -0.43 -18.11
N VAL A 11 0.92 -1.34 -18.14
CA VAL A 11 -0.44 -1.09 -17.65
C VAL A 11 -0.60 -1.60 -16.23
N ALA A 12 -1.34 -0.87 -15.39
CA ALA A 12 -1.73 -1.36 -14.08
C ALA A 12 -2.73 -2.51 -14.23
N LEU A 13 -2.58 -3.56 -13.43
CA LEU A 13 -3.49 -4.72 -13.42
C LEU A 13 -4.65 -4.55 -12.41
N GLY A 14 -4.52 -3.61 -11.47
CA GLY A 14 -5.50 -3.35 -10.43
C GLY A 14 -5.20 -2.06 -9.69
N GLN A 15 -6.15 -1.61 -8.88
CA GLN A 15 -6.05 -0.41 -8.05
C GLN A 15 -6.82 -0.63 -6.75
N SER A 16 -6.44 0.06 -5.69
CA SER A 16 -7.22 0.08 -4.44
C SER A 16 -8.53 0.84 -4.62
N GLN A 17 -9.47 0.57 -3.71
CA GLN A 17 -10.57 1.48 -3.45
C GLN A 17 -10.02 2.85 -2.99
N PRO A 18 -10.65 3.97 -3.40
CA PRO A 18 -10.21 5.29 -3.00
C PRO A 18 -10.21 5.49 -1.47
N VAL A 19 -9.28 6.29 -0.97
CA VAL A 19 -9.27 6.70 0.44
C VAL A 19 -10.47 7.58 0.77
N GLY A 20 -10.94 7.55 2.02
CA GLY A 20 -12.12 8.31 2.48
C GLY A 20 -11.91 9.82 2.66
N ARG A 21 -10.82 10.41 2.16
CA ARG A 21 -10.50 11.84 2.26
C ARG A 21 -10.11 12.42 0.90
N GLN A 22 -10.59 13.63 0.64
CA GLN A 22 -10.32 14.34 -0.60
C GLN A 22 -8.95 15.03 -0.59
N GLY A 23 -8.50 15.39 -1.79
CA GLY A 23 -7.23 16.06 -2.05
C GLY A 23 -6.06 15.13 -1.77
N ASP A 24 -4.94 15.74 -1.38
CA ASP A 24 -3.67 15.06 -1.12
C ASP A 24 -3.74 14.21 0.16
N ALA A 25 -4.25 12.98 0.04
CA ALA A 25 -4.59 12.10 1.16
C ALA A 25 -3.86 10.75 1.12
N ALA A 26 -3.98 9.98 0.02
CA ALA A 26 -3.21 8.75 -0.16
C ALA A 26 -1.73 9.08 -0.44
N ASP A 27 -0.79 8.52 0.32
CA ASP A 27 0.63 8.92 0.24
C ASP A 27 1.58 7.74 -0.03
N ASP A 28 1.63 6.74 0.86
CA ASP A 28 2.69 5.71 0.83
C ASP A 28 2.14 4.29 1.05
N PRO A 29 2.50 3.31 0.19
CA PRO A 29 2.13 1.91 0.37
C PRO A 29 3.26 1.05 0.96
N ALA A 30 2.90 0.01 1.70
CA ALA A 30 3.78 -1.11 2.07
C ALA A 30 3.08 -2.44 1.85
N ILE A 31 3.82 -3.47 1.42
CA ILE A 31 3.25 -4.80 1.16
C ILE A 31 3.66 -5.76 2.27
N TRP A 32 2.68 -6.31 2.98
CA TRP A 32 2.89 -7.44 3.87
C TRP A 32 2.65 -8.73 3.12
N VAL A 33 3.70 -9.53 2.96
CA VAL A 33 3.60 -10.87 2.38
C VAL A 33 3.19 -11.86 3.46
N ASN A 34 2.05 -12.50 3.28
CA ASN A 34 1.59 -13.55 4.18
C ASN A 34 2.41 -14.83 3.95
N PRO A 35 3.16 -15.33 4.95
CA PRO A 35 4.06 -16.46 4.77
C PRO A 35 3.35 -17.82 4.67
N GLN A 36 2.10 -17.94 5.15
CA GLN A 36 1.32 -19.17 5.06
C GLN A 36 0.51 -19.24 3.76
N ASN A 37 -0.01 -18.10 3.28
CA ASN A 37 -0.78 -18.04 2.04
C ASN A 37 -0.56 -16.69 1.31
N PRO A 38 0.30 -16.65 0.28
CA PRO A 38 0.61 -15.42 -0.45
C PRO A 38 -0.61 -14.72 -1.06
N ALA A 39 -1.65 -15.45 -1.44
CA ALA A 39 -2.90 -14.88 -1.97
C ALA A 39 -3.67 -14.08 -0.90
N GLN A 40 -3.36 -14.29 0.38
CA GLN A 40 -3.88 -13.54 1.52
C GLN A 40 -2.87 -12.50 2.04
N SER A 41 -1.95 -12.04 1.20
CA SER A 41 -1.11 -10.88 1.50
C SER A 41 -1.94 -9.59 1.60
N ARG A 42 -1.34 -8.52 2.11
CA ARG A 42 -2.00 -7.23 2.29
C ARG A 42 -1.18 -6.10 1.71
N VAL A 43 -1.88 -5.13 1.14
CA VAL A 43 -1.33 -3.80 0.89
C VAL A 43 -1.75 -2.92 2.07
N LEU A 44 -0.78 -2.36 2.77
CA LEU A 44 -0.99 -1.29 3.71
C LEU A 44 -0.79 0.04 2.98
N GLY A 45 -1.65 1.02 3.25
CA GLY A 45 -1.53 2.36 2.69
C GLY A 45 -1.77 3.41 3.76
N THR A 46 -1.10 4.55 3.64
CA THR A 46 -1.39 5.71 4.48
C THR A 46 -2.44 6.61 3.85
N ASN A 47 -3.38 7.07 4.67
CA ASN A 47 -4.13 8.28 4.43
C ASN A 47 -3.56 9.34 5.38
N LYS A 48 -2.71 10.24 4.90
CA LYS A 48 -1.97 11.20 5.74
C LYS A 48 -2.85 12.20 6.49
N LYS A 49 -4.15 12.21 6.19
CA LYS A 49 -5.17 12.99 6.89
C LYS A 49 -5.96 12.19 7.94
N GLN A 50 -5.81 10.87 8.02
CA GLN A 50 -6.72 10.03 8.83
C GLN A 50 -6.08 8.81 9.50
N GLY A 51 -5.11 8.13 8.86
CA GLY A 51 -4.39 7.03 9.49
C GLY A 51 -3.95 5.92 8.51
N LEU A 52 -4.01 4.68 8.98
CA LEU A 52 -3.55 3.49 8.25
C LEU A 52 -4.73 2.72 7.66
N LEU A 53 -4.56 2.24 6.43
CA LEU A 53 -5.55 1.44 5.70
C LEU A 53 -4.92 0.08 5.35
N ALA A 54 -5.73 -0.98 5.39
CA ALA A 54 -5.35 -2.30 4.94
C ALA A 54 -6.28 -2.76 3.82
N TYR A 55 -5.70 -3.25 2.72
CA TYR A 55 -6.39 -3.74 1.54
C TYR A 55 -6.02 -5.19 1.26
N ASP A 56 -6.93 -5.93 0.63
CA ASP A 56 -6.58 -7.18 -0.05
C ASP A 56 -5.91 -6.93 -1.41
N LEU A 57 -5.43 -7.99 -2.06
CA LEU A 57 -4.74 -7.90 -3.36
C LEU A 57 -5.67 -7.53 -4.53
N SER A 58 -7.00 -7.56 -4.34
CA SER A 58 -7.97 -7.05 -5.31
C SER A 58 -8.23 -5.56 -5.16
N GLY A 59 -7.64 -4.92 -4.15
CA GLY A 59 -7.81 -3.50 -3.85
C GLY A 59 -8.98 -3.18 -2.94
N LYS A 60 -9.71 -4.17 -2.42
CA LYS A 60 -10.80 -3.92 -1.47
C LYS A 60 -10.24 -3.54 -0.11
N GLN A 61 -10.75 -2.44 0.48
CA GLN A 61 -10.41 -2.05 1.83
C GLN A 61 -11.00 -3.06 2.83
N LEU A 62 -10.14 -3.59 3.69
CA LEU A 62 -10.51 -4.53 4.74
C LEU A 62 -10.63 -3.86 6.11
N GLN A 63 -9.76 -2.87 6.37
CA GLN A 63 -9.70 -2.19 7.65
C GLN A 63 -9.18 -0.77 7.50
N GLU A 64 -9.63 0.09 8.40
CA GLU A 64 -9.06 1.39 8.66
C GLU A 64 -8.72 1.53 10.14
N LEU A 65 -7.57 2.13 10.42
CA LEU A 65 -7.14 2.54 11.76
C LEU A 65 -7.02 4.07 11.78
N PRO A 66 -8.00 4.80 12.34
CA PRO A 66 -8.04 6.26 12.31
C PRO A 66 -7.11 6.86 13.38
N VAL A 67 -5.81 6.65 13.22
CA VAL A 67 -4.77 7.05 14.18
C VAL A 67 -4.18 8.44 13.91
N GLY A 68 -4.88 9.26 13.13
CA GLY A 68 -4.51 10.64 12.86
C GLY A 68 -3.54 10.78 11.68
N ARG A 69 -2.60 11.72 11.78
CA ARG A 69 -1.71 12.08 10.66
C ARG A 69 -0.53 11.12 10.57
N LEU A 70 -0.68 10.05 9.79
CA LEU A 70 0.38 9.10 9.46
C LEU A 70 0.86 9.35 8.03
N ASN A 71 2.12 9.75 7.84
CA ASN A 71 2.61 10.07 6.49
C ASN A 71 3.01 8.80 5.72
N ASN A 72 3.96 8.04 6.26
CA ASN A 72 4.55 6.89 5.59
C ASN A 72 4.34 5.60 6.40
N VAL A 73 4.48 4.46 5.73
CA VAL A 73 4.38 3.14 6.36
C VAL A 73 5.45 2.23 5.80
N ASP A 74 6.03 1.40 6.66
CA ASP A 74 6.97 0.37 6.24
C ASP A 74 6.80 -0.87 7.12
N ILE A 75 7.25 -2.02 6.63
CA ILE A 75 7.06 -3.33 7.27
C ILE A 75 8.41 -4.04 7.35
N ARG A 76 8.70 -4.63 8.51
CA ARG A 76 9.89 -5.45 8.73
C ARG A 76 9.49 -6.78 9.37
N PRO A 77 9.81 -7.93 8.74
CA PRO A 77 9.62 -9.23 9.38
C PRO A 77 10.71 -9.48 10.43
N GLY A 78 10.53 -10.54 11.23
CA GLY A 78 11.59 -11.04 12.12
C GLY A 78 11.78 -10.26 13.43
N PHE A 79 10.89 -9.31 13.75
CA PHE A 79 10.87 -8.69 15.07
C PHE A 79 10.55 -9.74 16.15
N MET A 80 11.43 -9.86 17.16
CA MET A 80 11.24 -10.74 18.30
C MET A 80 10.66 -9.95 19.47
N LEU A 81 9.45 -10.30 19.89
CA LEU A 81 8.80 -9.69 21.05
C LEU A 81 8.97 -10.59 22.28
N GLY A 82 9.61 -10.09 23.34
CA GLY A 82 9.72 -10.79 24.63
C GLY A 82 10.78 -11.90 24.70
N LYS A 83 11.79 -11.85 23.84
CA LYS A 83 13.03 -12.63 23.94
C LYS A 83 14.21 -11.71 24.18
#